data_AF-A0A3B4BKU1-F1
#
_entry.id   AF-A0A3B4BKU1-F1
#
_cell.length_a   1.000
_cell.length_b   1.000
_cell.length_c   1.000
_cell.angle_alpha   90.00
_cell.angle_beta   90.00
_cell.angle_gamma   90.00
#
_symmetry.space_group_name_H-M   'P 1'
#
loop_
_entity.id
_entity.type
_entity.pdbx_description
1 polymer ?
#
loop_
_entity_poly.entity_id
_entity_poly.type
_entity_poly.pdbx_seq_one_letter_code
_entity_poly.pdbx_strand_id
1 'polypeptide(L)'
;MSSHWFSPGEDIVSWLSEHFNIDTSEARSVGSMLVALGYLYPLQDHKKLSIKSDASLYRFQVLTRLKSDLFTPFKHEQYNRLHKWMNHKWDFIVMQAKEQYRAAKERKKPDRVVFECQERAYWVVHRPPINTKHLSFVSVSLSADFYTSEIDKLELRSIYRDMNRKPPRVSFSLVKYCATYHSHDPFLSRCLPSNPWLTDDATYWTLNIVEVPTKQRVERWTFSFGELLSDPRGRDDFRLFLRKEFSGEDQD
;
A
#
# COMPACT_ATOMS: atom_id res chain seq x y z
N MET A 1 27.26 -28.15 2.80
CA MET A 1 26.12 -28.88 2.20
C MET A 1 25.17 -27.85 1.61
N SER A 2 24.73 -28.04 0.37
CA SER A 2 24.26 -26.99 -0.56
C SER A 2 23.01 -26.22 -0.09
N SER A 3 23.20 -24.96 0.29
CA SER A 3 22.17 -23.97 0.66
C SER A 3 21.51 -23.24 -0.54
N HIS A 4 21.71 -23.71 -1.78
CA HIS A 4 21.44 -22.91 -2.98
C HIS A 4 20.00 -23.00 -3.55
N TRP A 5 19.06 -23.67 -2.88
CA TRP A 5 17.76 -23.99 -3.51
C TRP A 5 16.51 -23.52 -2.76
N PHE A 6 16.64 -23.13 -1.50
CA PHE A 6 15.54 -22.67 -0.65
C PHE A 6 16.09 -21.82 0.49
N SER A 7 15.29 -20.87 0.95
CA SER A 7 15.67 -19.95 2.02
C SER A 7 14.62 -20.03 3.15
N PRO A 8 15.06 -20.18 4.42
CA PRO A 8 14.19 -20.03 5.58
C PRO A 8 13.48 -18.67 5.58
N GLY A 9 12.26 -18.63 6.08
CA GLY A 9 11.49 -17.40 6.15
C GLY A 9 12.11 -16.37 7.11
N GLU A 10 12.72 -16.83 8.21
CA GLU A 10 13.51 -15.97 9.12
C GLU A 10 14.69 -15.29 8.42
N ASP A 11 15.45 -16.02 7.58
CA ASP A 11 16.58 -15.48 6.83
C ASP A 11 16.13 -14.43 5.81
N ILE A 12 15.01 -14.67 5.12
CA ILE A 12 14.44 -13.72 4.16
C ILE A 12 14.00 -12.44 4.88
N VAL A 13 13.30 -12.56 6.02
CA VAL A 13 12.84 -11.40 6.79
C VAL A 13 14.03 -10.62 7.36
N SER A 14 15.05 -11.32 7.87
CA SER A 14 16.29 -10.70 8.36
C SER A 14 17.00 -9.95 7.24
N TRP A 15 17.14 -10.56 6.07
CA TRP A 15 17.76 -9.93 4.90
C TRP A 15 16.99 -8.68 4.45
N LEU A 16 15.64 -8.73 4.42
CA LEU A 16 14.82 -7.57 4.08
C LEU A 16 14.98 -6.43 5.10
N SER A 17 15.01 -6.76 6.39
CA SER A 17 15.19 -5.78 7.46
C SER A 17 16.55 -5.08 7.35
N GLU A 18 17.63 -5.82 7.13
CA GLU A 18 18.98 -5.27 6.99
C GLU A 18 19.15 -4.49 5.68
N HIS A 19 18.68 -5.05 4.55
CA HIS A 19 18.89 -4.46 3.23
C HIS A 19 18.12 -3.16 3.02
N PHE A 20 16.88 -3.08 3.55
CA PHE A 20 16.06 -1.88 3.46
C PHE A 20 16.16 -0.98 4.69
N ASN A 21 16.89 -1.39 5.73
CA ASN A 21 16.99 -0.68 7.02
C ASN A 21 15.61 -0.37 7.62
N ILE A 22 14.76 -1.40 7.67
CA ILE A 22 13.38 -1.36 8.18
C ILE A 22 13.20 -2.30 9.36
N ASP A 23 12.17 -2.07 10.18
CA ASP A 23 11.89 -2.94 11.31
C ASP A 23 11.43 -4.35 10.87
N THR A 24 11.57 -5.33 11.76
CA THR A 24 11.25 -6.73 11.45
C THR A 24 9.77 -6.95 11.12
N SER A 25 8.85 -6.15 11.67
CA SER A 25 7.42 -6.24 11.39
C SER A 25 7.07 -5.68 10.00
N GLU A 26 7.71 -4.59 9.60
CA GLU A 26 7.63 -4.05 8.25
C GLU A 26 8.27 -5.00 7.23
N ALA A 27 9.47 -5.52 7.52
CA ALA A 27 10.14 -6.52 6.68
C ALA A 27 9.28 -7.77 6.44
N ARG A 28 8.59 -8.27 7.49
CA ARG A 28 7.65 -9.38 7.37
C ARG A 28 6.44 -9.03 6.49
N SER A 29 5.98 -7.79 6.54
CA SER A 29 4.88 -7.31 5.70
C SER A 29 5.29 -7.24 4.23
N VAL A 30 6.48 -6.70 3.94
CA VAL A 30 7.09 -6.71 2.59
C VAL A 30 7.29 -8.13 2.08
N GLY A 31 7.86 -9.02 2.90
CA GLY A 31 8.04 -10.43 2.54
C GLY A 31 6.72 -11.15 2.27
N SER A 32 5.67 -10.85 3.04
CA SER A 32 4.32 -11.38 2.79
C SER A 32 3.75 -10.89 1.46
N MET A 33 4.01 -9.63 1.10
CA MET A 33 3.64 -9.07 -0.20
C MET A 33 4.34 -9.80 -1.35
N LEU A 34 5.65 -10.08 -1.23
CA LEU A 34 6.39 -10.84 -2.23
C LEU A 34 5.85 -12.25 -2.43
N VAL A 35 5.44 -12.92 -1.35
CA VAL A 35 4.79 -14.24 -1.42
C VAL A 35 3.44 -14.16 -2.11
N ALA A 36 2.64 -13.16 -1.75
CA ALA A 36 1.29 -13.03 -2.26
C ALA A 36 1.22 -12.53 -3.71
N LEU A 37 2.24 -11.81 -4.18
CA LEU A 37 2.46 -11.48 -5.60
C LEU A 37 3.07 -12.66 -6.41
N GLY A 38 3.49 -13.72 -5.72
CA GLY A 38 4.04 -14.91 -6.36
C GLY A 38 5.50 -14.82 -6.76
N TYR A 39 6.27 -13.85 -6.26
CA TYR A 39 7.73 -13.81 -6.42
C TYR A 39 8.42 -14.87 -5.55
N LEU A 40 7.83 -15.16 -4.39
CA LEU A 40 8.23 -16.22 -3.48
C LEU A 40 7.05 -17.18 -3.29
N TYR A 41 7.32 -18.45 -3.07
CA TYR A 41 6.29 -19.41 -2.66
C TYR A 41 6.79 -20.33 -1.55
N PRO A 42 5.92 -20.68 -0.59
CA PRO A 42 6.29 -21.58 0.48
C PRO A 42 6.31 -23.03 -0.03
N LEU A 43 7.27 -23.81 0.44
CA LEU A 43 7.38 -25.24 0.13
C LEU A 43 6.40 -26.07 0.97
N GLN A 44 6.05 -25.59 2.18
CA GLN A 44 5.01 -26.15 3.04
C GLN A 44 3.77 -25.24 3.04
N ASP A 45 2.56 -25.80 3.20
CA ASP A 45 1.33 -25.01 3.35
C ASP A 45 1.07 -23.98 2.22
N HIS A 46 1.08 -24.46 0.97
CA HIS A 46 0.96 -23.67 -0.27
C HIS A 46 -0.33 -22.84 -0.42
N LYS A 47 -1.31 -22.98 0.49
CA LYS A 47 -2.55 -22.18 0.48
C LYS A 47 -2.38 -20.86 1.24
N LYS A 48 -1.39 -20.77 2.13
CA LYS A 48 -1.14 -19.57 2.92
C LYS A 48 -0.13 -18.66 2.20
N LEU A 49 -0.65 -17.65 1.51
CA LEU A 49 0.13 -16.66 0.76
C LEU A 49 0.71 -15.57 1.68
N SER A 50 1.52 -15.97 2.67
CA SER A 50 2.21 -15.04 3.57
C SER A 50 3.55 -15.64 4.02
N ILE A 51 4.52 -14.78 4.32
CA ILE A 51 5.79 -15.25 4.88
C ILE A 51 5.65 -15.54 6.38
N LYS A 52 6.30 -16.60 6.87
CA LYS A 52 6.44 -16.92 8.28
C LYS A 52 7.88 -16.63 8.67
N SER A 53 8.08 -15.94 9.79
CA SER A 53 9.40 -15.59 10.33
C SER A 53 9.95 -16.76 11.16
N ASP A 54 10.00 -17.95 10.56
CA ASP A 54 10.44 -19.21 11.17
C ASP A 54 11.28 -20.01 10.16
N ALA A 55 11.55 -21.28 10.47
CA ALA A 55 12.29 -22.20 9.61
C ALA A 55 11.48 -22.69 8.38
N SER A 56 10.27 -22.17 8.12
CA SER A 56 9.49 -22.52 6.91
C SER A 56 10.29 -22.13 5.67
N LEU A 57 10.29 -23.00 4.67
CA LEU A 57 11.16 -22.83 3.50
C LEU A 57 10.41 -22.17 2.35
N TYR A 58 11.07 -21.21 1.72
CA TYR A 58 10.58 -20.47 0.57
C TYR A 58 11.51 -20.61 -0.62
N ARG A 59 10.95 -20.45 -1.83
CA ARG A 59 11.72 -20.48 -3.08
C ARG A 59 11.28 -19.35 -4.01
N PHE A 60 12.23 -18.81 -4.75
CA PHE A 60 11.97 -17.83 -5.80
C PHE A 60 11.21 -18.46 -6.97
N GLN A 61 10.22 -17.72 -7.46
CA GLN A 61 9.49 -18.06 -8.65
C GLN A 61 10.31 -17.69 -9.89
N VAL A 62 10.52 -18.65 -10.79
CA VAL A 62 11.12 -18.37 -12.09
C VAL A 62 10.01 -18.06 -13.08
N LEU A 63 10.14 -16.96 -13.82
CA LEU A 63 9.25 -16.58 -14.91
C LEU A 63 9.46 -17.52 -16.11
N THR A 64 9.02 -18.77 -16.01
CA THR A 64 8.97 -19.68 -17.16
C THR A 64 7.64 -20.43 -17.25
N ARG A 65 7.24 -20.64 -18.51
CA ARG A 65 5.99 -21.16 -19.07
C ARG A 65 5.27 -22.24 -18.22
N LEU A 66 4.00 -21.98 -17.92
CA LEU A 66 3.16 -22.66 -16.91
C LEU A 66 2.33 -23.81 -17.52
N LYS A 67 2.18 -24.93 -16.79
CA LYS A 67 1.60 -26.22 -17.27
C LYS A 67 0.99 -27.07 -16.14
N SER A 68 -0.34 -27.05 -15.96
CA SER A 68 -0.94 -27.56 -14.71
C SER A 68 -1.42 -29.00 -14.77
N ASP A 69 -0.94 -29.80 -13.82
CA ASP A 69 -1.59 -31.05 -13.38
C ASP A 69 -1.66 -31.05 -11.84
N LEU A 70 -2.86 -30.83 -11.28
CA LEU A 70 -3.23 -31.31 -9.95
C LEU A 70 -4.76 -31.26 -9.79
N PHE A 71 -5.35 -32.40 -9.39
CA PHE A 71 -6.78 -32.66 -9.28
C PHE A 71 -7.30 -32.22 -7.90
N THR A 72 -8.14 -31.18 -7.87
CA THR A 72 -8.97 -30.82 -6.71
C THR A 72 -10.42 -30.67 -7.17
N PRO A 73 -11.44 -30.99 -6.35
CA PRO A 73 -12.85 -30.96 -6.73
C PRO A 73 -13.30 -29.63 -7.35
N PHE A 74 -12.74 -28.51 -6.85
CA PHE A 74 -12.97 -27.15 -7.35
C PHE A 74 -12.56 -26.94 -8.83
N LYS A 75 -11.55 -27.68 -9.31
CA LYS A 75 -11.14 -27.60 -10.72
C LYS A 75 -12.10 -28.32 -11.66
N HIS A 76 -12.96 -29.23 -11.18
CA HIS A 76 -13.87 -29.97 -12.06
C HIS A 76 -14.90 -29.05 -12.71
N GLU A 77 -15.43 -28.08 -11.96
CA GLU A 77 -16.33 -27.06 -12.48
C GLU A 77 -15.61 -26.09 -13.44
N GLN A 78 -14.39 -25.66 -13.11
CA GLN A 78 -13.58 -24.83 -14.00
C GLN A 78 -13.19 -25.55 -15.29
N TYR A 79 -12.81 -26.83 -15.19
CA TYR A 79 -12.49 -27.70 -16.32
C TYR A 79 -13.70 -27.84 -17.24
N ASN A 80 -14.89 -28.13 -16.70
CA ASN A 80 -16.11 -28.25 -17.49
C ASN A 80 -16.48 -26.94 -18.20
N ARG A 81 -16.29 -25.79 -17.54
CA ARG A 81 -16.47 -24.47 -18.16
C ARG A 81 -15.48 -24.23 -19.30
N LEU A 82 -14.19 -24.49 -19.08
CA LEU A 82 -13.14 -24.34 -20.09
C LEU A 82 -13.34 -25.28 -21.27
N HIS A 83 -13.72 -26.53 -21.02
CA HIS A 83 -14.03 -27.52 -22.05
C HIS A 83 -15.16 -27.06 -22.96
N LYS A 84 -16.24 -26.51 -22.38
CA LYS A 84 -17.37 -25.98 -23.14
C LYS A 84 -16.99 -24.72 -23.94
N TRP A 85 -16.21 -23.83 -23.34
CA TRP A 85 -15.83 -22.54 -23.96
C TRP A 85 -14.75 -22.67 -25.05
N MET A 86 -13.76 -23.54 -24.85
CA MET A 86 -12.63 -23.73 -25.78
C MET A 86 -12.73 -25.04 -26.58
N ASN A 87 -13.92 -25.60 -26.75
CA ASN A 87 -14.11 -26.92 -27.37
C ASN A 87 -13.48 -27.01 -28.77
N HIS A 88 -13.61 -25.95 -29.57
CA HIS A 88 -13.03 -25.84 -30.92
C HIS A 88 -11.50 -25.93 -30.97
N LYS A 89 -10.79 -25.79 -29.84
CA LYS A 89 -9.32 -25.96 -29.72
C LYS A 89 -8.94 -27.15 -28.86
N TRP A 90 -9.91 -27.98 -28.46
CA TRP A 90 -9.69 -28.98 -27.42
C TRP A 90 -8.66 -30.03 -27.83
N ASP A 91 -8.70 -30.50 -29.09
CA ASP A 91 -7.72 -31.47 -29.60
C ASP A 91 -6.30 -30.93 -29.55
N PHE A 92 -6.11 -29.65 -29.87
CA PHE A 92 -4.81 -28.97 -29.75
C PHE A 92 -4.37 -28.86 -28.29
N ILE A 93 -5.28 -28.51 -27.37
CA ILE A 93 -5.00 -28.43 -25.93
C ILE A 93 -4.57 -29.81 -25.39
N VAL A 94 -5.30 -30.88 -25.73
CA VAL A 94 -4.99 -32.25 -25.33
C VAL A 94 -3.65 -32.71 -25.92
N MET A 95 -3.37 -32.39 -27.17
CA MET A 95 -2.10 -32.70 -27.83
C MET A 95 -0.93 -32.04 -27.11
N GLN A 96 -1.04 -30.73 -26.82
CA GLN A 96 -0.05 -30.00 -26.04
C GLN A 96 0.10 -30.59 -24.62
N ALA A 97 -1.00 -30.87 -23.90
CA ALA A 97 -0.95 -31.47 -22.57
C ALA A 97 -0.21 -32.83 -22.57
N LYS A 98 -0.47 -33.69 -23.55
CA LYS A 98 0.21 -34.99 -23.72
C LYS A 98 1.70 -34.84 -24.01
N GLU A 99 2.09 -33.92 -24.89
CA GLU A 99 3.49 -33.62 -25.19
C GLU A 99 4.23 -33.17 -23.93
N GLN A 100 3.58 -32.31 -23.12
CA GLN A 100 4.16 -31.85 -21.87
C GLN A 100 4.30 -32.93 -20.81
N TYR A 101 3.32 -33.82 -20.70
CA TYR A 101 3.39 -34.97 -19.80
C TYR A 101 4.55 -35.91 -20.16
N ARG A 102 4.81 -36.13 -21.46
CA ARG A 102 5.97 -36.90 -21.94
C ARG A 102 7.29 -36.22 -21.58
N ALA A 103 7.43 -34.94 -21.89
CA ALA A 103 8.63 -34.17 -21.56
C ALA A 103 8.90 -34.10 -20.05
N ALA A 104 7.86 -34.03 -19.21
CA ALA A 104 8.00 -34.08 -17.75
C ALA A 104 8.54 -35.45 -17.27
N LYS A 105 8.11 -36.55 -17.90
CA LYS A 105 8.59 -37.91 -17.60
C LYS A 105 10.03 -38.20 -17.99
N GLU A 106 10.66 -37.38 -18.82
CA GLU A 106 12.07 -37.53 -19.18
C GLU A 106 13.01 -36.85 -18.17
N ARG A 107 12.50 -35.93 -17.33
CA ARG A 107 13.31 -35.21 -16.34
C ARG A 107 13.72 -36.06 -15.15
N LYS A 108 14.75 -35.66 -14.41
CA LYS A 108 15.11 -36.29 -13.13
C LYS A 108 14.04 -35.99 -12.06
N LYS A 109 13.83 -36.92 -11.12
CA LYS A 109 12.87 -36.78 -10.01
C LYS A 109 12.95 -35.44 -9.25
N PRO A 110 14.13 -34.95 -8.82
CA PRO A 110 14.21 -33.65 -8.11
C PRO A 110 13.72 -32.48 -8.97
N ASP A 111 14.05 -32.46 -10.25
CA ASP A 111 13.64 -31.40 -11.17
C ASP A 111 12.13 -31.42 -11.39
N ARG A 112 11.51 -32.60 -11.52
CA ARG A 112 10.05 -32.74 -11.66
C ARG A 112 9.31 -32.09 -10.49
N VAL A 113 9.72 -32.39 -9.26
CA VAL A 113 9.10 -31.84 -8.05
C VAL A 113 9.23 -30.31 -7.99
N VAL A 114 10.40 -29.80 -8.37
CA VAL A 114 10.65 -28.35 -8.47
C VAL A 114 9.68 -27.69 -9.46
N PHE A 115 9.55 -28.25 -10.66
CA PHE A 115 8.65 -27.72 -11.68
C PHE A 115 7.19 -27.79 -11.22
N GLU A 116 6.74 -28.91 -10.67
CA GLU A 116 5.38 -29.08 -10.15
C GLU A 116 5.06 -28.06 -9.03
N CYS A 117 6.00 -27.84 -8.10
CA CYS A 117 5.82 -26.86 -7.02
C CYS A 117 5.73 -25.42 -7.55
N GLN A 118 6.63 -25.04 -8.45
CA GLN A 118 6.69 -23.71 -9.07
C GLN A 118 5.39 -23.40 -9.82
N GLU A 119 4.89 -24.40 -10.52
CA GLU A 119 3.73 -24.30 -11.40
C GLU A 119 2.43 -24.27 -10.58
N ARG A 120 2.32 -25.09 -9.54
CA ARG A 120 1.27 -24.97 -8.52
C ARG A 120 1.25 -23.57 -7.87
N ALA A 121 2.40 -23.04 -7.48
CA ALA A 121 2.50 -21.75 -6.81
C ALA A 121 1.93 -20.61 -7.67
N TYR A 122 2.22 -20.61 -8.98
CA TYR A 122 1.64 -19.65 -9.90
C TYR A 122 0.11 -19.72 -9.93
N TRP A 123 -0.46 -20.91 -10.06
CA TRP A 123 -1.91 -21.04 -10.16
C TRP A 123 -2.63 -20.69 -8.88
N VAL A 124 -2.02 -20.90 -7.70
CA VAL A 124 -2.60 -20.44 -6.43
C VAL A 124 -2.75 -18.92 -6.42
N VAL A 125 -1.80 -18.17 -6.99
CA VAL A 125 -1.87 -16.70 -7.08
C VAL A 125 -2.86 -16.22 -8.15
N HIS A 126 -2.87 -16.83 -9.33
CA HIS A 126 -3.69 -16.38 -10.48
C HIS A 126 -5.10 -17.00 -10.55
N ARG A 127 -5.34 -18.09 -9.82
CA ARG A 127 -6.63 -18.78 -9.69
C ARG A 127 -6.83 -19.21 -8.23
N PRO A 128 -6.89 -18.24 -7.29
CA PRO A 128 -7.02 -18.54 -5.88
C PRO A 128 -8.32 -19.29 -5.58
N PRO A 129 -8.33 -20.20 -4.58
CA PRO A 129 -9.57 -20.75 -4.04
C PRO A 129 -10.53 -19.64 -3.59
N ILE A 130 -11.85 -19.87 -3.70
CA ILE A 130 -12.95 -18.88 -3.49
C ILE A 130 -12.82 -18.05 -2.20
N ASN A 131 -12.17 -18.57 -1.15
CA ASN A 131 -12.04 -17.91 0.15
C ASN A 131 -10.66 -17.28 0.44
N THR A 132 -9.79 -17.18 -0.58
CA THR A 132 -8.47 -16.55 -0.41
C THR A 132 -8.58 -15.08 -0.76
N LYS A 133 -8.13 -14.18 0.13
CA LYS A 133 -8.08 -12.74 -0.15
C LYS A 133 -7.23 -12.51 -1.40
N HIS A 134 -7.86 -12.09 -2.48
CA HIS A 134 -7.19 -11.88 -3.75
C HIS A 134 -6.46 -10.53 -3.70
N LEU A 135 -5.16 -10.51 -3.99
CA LEU A 135 -4.43 -9.26 -4.27
C LEU A 135 -4.72 -8.71 -5.69
N SER A 136 -5.77 -9.19 -6.38
CA SER A 136 -6.15 -8.73 -7.74
C SER A 136 -6.52 -7.27 -7.75
N PHE A 137 -6.75 -6.66 -6.59
CA PHE A 137 -7.06 -5.24 -6.52
C PHE A 137 -5.90 -4.36 -7.03
N VAL A 138 -4.67 -4.89 -7.10
CA VAL A 138 -3.51 -4.16 -7.66
C VAL A 138 -3.36 -4.38 -9.18
N SER A 139 -4.26 -5.11 -9.84
CA SER A 139 -4.44 -4.97 -11.29
C SER A 139 -5.34 -3.78 -11.59
N VAL A 140 -4.99 -2.59 -11.08
CA VAL A 140 -5.23 -1.40 -11.88
C VAL A 140 -4.47 -1.69 -13.17
N SER A 141 -5.17 -1.65 -14.29
CA SER A 141 -4.63 -1.73 -15.63
C SER A 141 -3.64 -0.59 -15.88
N LEU A 142 -2.48 -0.65 -15.23
CA LEU A 142 -1.28 0.01 -15.67
C LEU A 142 -0.84 -0.77 -16.89
N SER A 143 -1.46 -0.43 -18.02
CA SER A 143 -1.01 -0.86 -19.33
C SER A 143 0.49 -0.59 -19.42
N ALA A 144 1.23 -1.50 -20.04
CA ALA A 144 2.65 -1.33 -20.35
C ALA A 144 2.93 0.02 -21.06
N ASP A 145 1.90 0.63 -21.65
CA ASP A 145 1.91 1.97 -22.24
C ASP A 145 2.36 3.08 -21.27
N PHE A 146 2.15 2.93 -19.95
CA PHE A 146 2.57 3.94 -18.96
C PHE A 146 4.09 4.00 -18.78
N TYR A 147 4.81 2.91 -19.06
CA TYR A 147 6.27 2.85 -18.92
C TYR A 147 7.02 3.25 -20.20
N THR A 148 6.35 3.34 -21.34
CA THR A 148 6.98 3.62 -22.64
C THR A 148 6.79 5.04 -23.15
N SER A 149 5.98 5.88 -22.51
CA SER A 149 5.93 7.31 -22.83
C SER A 149 6.79 8.10 -21.85
N GLU A 150 7.91 8.62 -22.35
CA GLU A 150 8.44 9.94 -21.94
C GLU A 150 8.50 10.24 -20.43
N ILE A 151 9.06 9.34 -19.60
CA ILE A 151 9.64 9.79 -18.33
C ILE A 151 10.95 10.52 -18.68
N ASP A 152 10.76 11.82 -18.73
CA ASP A 152 11.49 12.76 -19.53
C ASP A 152 12.93 12.98 -19.04
N LYS A 153 13.88 12.95 -19.99
CA LYS A 153 15.22 13.54 -19.78
C LYS A 153 15.13 15.05 -19.43
N LEU A 154 13.96 15.66 -19.62
CA LEU A 154 13.63 17.04 -19.24
C LEU A 154 13.21 17.18 -17.77
N GLU A 155 12.53 16.19 -17.16
CA GLU A 155 12.12 16.22 -15.74
C GLU A 155 13.33 16.06 -14.82
N LEU A 156 14.26 15.15 -15.13
CA LEU A 156 15.51 15.09 -14.37
C LEU A 156 16.31 16.41 -14.51
N ARG A 157 16.34 17.03 -15.69
CA ARG A 157 17.02 18.32 -15.90
C ARG A 157 16.33 19.52 -15.24
N SER A 158 15.02 19.48 -14.97
CA SER A 158 14.32 20.51 -14.20
C SER A 158 14.55 20.31 -12.70
N ILE A 159 14.47 19.07 -12.21
CA ILE A 159 14.75 18.70 -10.81
C ILE A 159 16.20 19.06 -10.43
N TYR A 160 17.19 18.73 -11.26
CA TYR A 160 18.59 19.11 -11.03
C TYR A 160 18.82 20.63 -11.08
N ARG A 161 18.00 21.41 -11.80
CA ARG A 161 18.09 22.88 -11.83
C ARG A 161 17.49 23.54 -10.58
N ASP A 162 16.44 22.95 -10.00
CA ASP A 162 15.81 23.48 -8.79
C ASP A 162 16.54 23.11 -7.51
N MET A 163 17.26 22.00 -7.48
CA MET A 163 18.12 21.61 -6.34
C MET A 163 19.31 22.56 -6.08
N ASN A 164 19.69 23.38 -7.06
CA ASN A 164 20.80 24.35 -6.94
C ASN A 164 20.32 25.79 -6.63
N ARG A 165 19.03 26.00 -6.35
CA ARG A 165 18.52 27.28 -5.85
C ARG A 165 18.58 27.29 -4.32
N LYS A 166 18.87 28.46 -3.72
CA LYS A 166 18.58 28.71 -2.29
C LYS A 166 17.15 28.25 -2.01
N PRO A 167 16.84 27.62 -0.85
CA PRO A 167 15.51 27.08 -0.61
C PRO A 167 14.48 28.16 -0.95
N PRO A 168 13.48 27.86 -1.79
CA PRO A 168 12.54 28.87 -2.24
C PRO A 168 11.90 29.50 -1.01
N ARG A 169 11.59 30.80 -1.05
CA ARG A 169 10.87 31.50 0.05
C ARG A 169 9.63 30.73 0.52
N VAL A 170 9.04 29.94 -0.39
CA VAL A 170 7.94 28.98 -0.17
C VAL A 170 8.26 27.91 0.89
N SER A 171 9.47 27.34 0.90
CA SER A 171 9.90 26.36 1.91
C SER A 171 9.96 26.99 3.30
N PHE A 172 10.43 28.23 3.40
CA PHE A 172 10.48 28.94 4.69
C PHE A 172 9.08 29.30 5.19
N SER A 173 8.16 29.73 4.31
CA SER A 173 6.77 29.98 4.69
C SER A 173 6.05 28.71 5.13
N LEU A 174 6.31 27.56 4.50
CA LEU A 174 5.73 26.27 4.89
C LEU A 174 6.22 25.84 6.28
N VAL A 175 7.53 25.94 6.54
CA VAL A 175 8.09 25.62 7.86
C VAL A 175 7.50 26.53 8.93
N LYS A 176 7.39 27.84 8.67
CA LYS A 176 6.75 28.79 9.59
C LYS A 176 5.27 28.46 9.83
N TYR A 177 4.56 28.04 8.79
CA TYR A 177 3.17 27.58 8.90
C TYR A 177 3.09 26.35 9.82
N CYS A 178 3.84 25.28 9.53
CA CYS A 178 3.84 24.07 10.36
C CYS A 178 4.21 24.36 11.82
N ALA A 179 5.21 25.21 12.07
CA ALA A 179 5.62 25.60 13.42
C ALA A 179 4.51 26.37 14.17
N THR A 180 3.82 27.29 13.49
CA THR A 180 2.70 28.05 14.08
C THR A 180 1.55 27.13 14.50
N TYR A 181 1.23 26.12 13.67
CA TYR A 181 0.08 25.24 13.91
C TYR A 181 0.41 23.99 14.75
N HIS A 182 1.68 23.73 15.05
CA HIS A 182 2.13 22.53 15.76
C HIS A 182 1.38 22.28 17.08
N SER A 183 1.19 23.32 17.90
CA SER A 183 0.47 23.22 19.19
C SER A 183 -1.05 23.07 19.06
N HIS A 184 -1.59 23.18 17.84
CA HIS A 184 -3.01 23.02 17.54
C HIS A 184 -3.30 21.71 16.78
N ASP A 185 -2.28 20.91 16.48
CA ASP A 185 -2.42 19.61 15.83
C ASP A 185 -2.57 18.50 16.90
N PRO A 186 -3.72 17.80 16.98
CA PRO A 186 -3.96 16.74 17.95
C PRO A 186 -3.10 15.47 17.77
N PHE A 187 -2.45 15.29 16.61
CA PHE A 187 -1.49 14.19 16.40
C PHE A 187 -0.10 14.51 16.94
N LEU A 188 0.29 15.79 16.94
CA LEU A 188 1.63 16.24 17.35
C LEU A 188 1.65 16.78 18.78
N SER A 189 0.52 17.29 19.28
CA SER A 189 0.39 17.92 20.59
C SER A 189 -0.85 17.43 21.34
N ARG A 190 -0.79 17.45 22.67
CA ARG A 190 -1.94 17.04 23.50
C ARG A 190 -3.04 18.10 23.44
N CYS A 191 -4.24 17.70 23.08
CA CYS A 191 -5.44 18.51 23.26
C CYS A 191 -6.00 18.34 24.69
N LEU A 192 -6.57 19.43 25.23
CA LEU A 192 -7.13 19.47 26.58
C LEU A 192 -8.66 19.51 26.53
N PRO A 193 -9.38 18.73 27.36
CA PRO A 193 -8.87 17.91 28.46
C PRO A 193 -8.18 16.61 28.02
N SER A 194 -8.64 16.01 26.92
CA SER A 194 -8.06 14.81 26.32
C SER A 194 -8.48 14.67 24.85
N ASN A 195 -7.85 13.74 24.12
CA ASN A 195 -8.27 13.37 22.77
C ASN A 195 -9.48 12.41 22.85
N PRO A 196 -10.65 12.77 22.28
CA PRO A 196 -11.85 11.94 22.34
C PRO A 196 -11.64 10.53 21.76
N TRP A 197 -10.80 10.40 20.73
CA TRP A 197 -10.53 9.11 20.08
C TRP A 197 -9.68 8.15 20.93
N LEU A 198 -8.99 8.65 21.96
CA LEU A 198 -8.13 7.86 22.83
C LEU A 198 -8.77 7.58 24.20
N THR A 199 -9.72 8.42 24.62
CA THR A 199 -10.27 8.40 25.98
C THR A 199 -11.78 8.19 26.03
N ASP A 200 -12.43 8.11 24.87
CA ASP A 200 -13.89 8.05 24.71
C ASP A 200 -14.65 9.17 25.44
N ASP A 201 -13.98 10.28 25.73
CA ASP A 201 -14.55 11.49 26.33
C ASP A 201 -14.77 12.59 25.28
N ALA A 202 -16.04 12.93 25.04
CA ALA A 202 -16.45 13.95 24.06
C ALA A 202 -16.30 15.40 24.56
N THR A 203 -15.85 15.63 25.80
CA THR A 203 -15.76 16.97 26.42
C THR A 203 -14.96 17.96 25.57
N TYR A 204 -13.89 17.52 24.91
CA TYR A 204 -13.12 18.37 23.99
C TYR A 204 -13.97 18.94 22.84
N TRP A 205 -14.86 18.15 22.24
CA TRP A 205 -15.73 18.63 21.16
C TRP A 205 -16.76 19.62 21.68
N THR A 206 -17.37 19.33 22.84
CA THR A 206 -18.34 20.23 23.47
C THR A 206 -17.72 21.59 23.75
N LEU A 207 -16.51 21.65 24.32
CA LEU A 207 -15.80 22.90 24.59
C LEU A 207 -15.43 23.71 23.34
N ASN A 208 -15.41 23.11 22.15
CA ASN A 208 -15.10 23.81 20.91
C ASN A 208 -16.35 24.27 20.14
N ILE A 209 -17.56 23.94 20.58
CA ILE A 209 -18.83 24.34 19.94
C ILE A 209 -19.59 25.38 20.81
N VAL A 210 -19.17 25.60 22.06
CA VAL A 210 -19.80 26.57 22.97
C VAL A 210 -19.62 28.03 22.56
N GLU A 211 -20.49 28.88 23.11
CA GLU A 211 -20.55 30.32 22.86
C GLU A 211 -19.31 31.08 23.35
N VAL A 212 -18.75 30.67 24.50
CA VAL A 212 -17.49 31.22 25.02
C VAL A 212 -16.33 30.38 24.48
N PRO A 213 -15.52 30.91 23.54
CA PRO A 213 -14.45 30.14 22.93
C PRO A 213 -13.32 29.86 23.94
N THR A 214 -12.66 28.73 23.79
CA THR A 214 -11.45 28.40 24.56
C THR A 214 -10.30 29.34 24.19
N LYS A 215 -9.35 29.53 25.11
CA LYS A 215 -8.13 30.31 24.85
C LYS A 215 -7.42 29.86 23.58
N GLN A 216 -7.26 28.55 23.40
CA GLN A 216 -6.59 27.96 22.24
C GLN A 216 -7.35 28.24 20.93
N ARG A 217 -8.68 28.28 20.94
CA ARG A 217 -9.50 28.64 19.77
C ARG A 217 -9.31 30.11 19.39
N VAL A 218 -9.28 31.01 20.38
CA VAL A 218 -9.04 32.45 20.14
C VAL A 218 -7.60 32.73 19.68
N GLU A 219 -6.61 32.05 20.26
CA GLU A 219 -5.20 32.16 19.83
C GLU A 219 -5.04 31.80 18.36
N ARG A 220 -5.76 30.80 17.86
CA ARG A 220 -5.73 30.39 16.45
C ARG A 220 -6.20 31.50 15.50
N TRP A 221 -7.13 32.35 15.92
CA TRP A 221 -7.59 33.49 15.10
C TRP A 221 -6.45 34.48 14.82
N THR A 222 -5.43 34.53 15.68
CA THR A 222 -4.27 35.44 15.52
C THR A 222 -3.28 34.97 14.45
N PHE A 223 -3.39 33.73 13.98
CA PHE A 223 -2.44 33.15 13.04
C PHE A 223 -2.57 33.74 11.64
N SER A 224 -3.81 33.99 11.21
CA SER A 224 -4.09 34.67 9.95
C SER A 224 -5.51 35.20 9.94
N PHE A 225 -5.76 36.17 9.06
CA PHE A 225 -7.11 36.67 8.82
C PHE A 225 -8.07 35.58 8.32
N GLY A 226 -7.54 34.58 7.59
CA GLY A 226 -8.32 33.43 7.15
C GLY A 226 -8.84 32.58 8.31
N GLU A 227 -8.05 32.39 9.37
CA GLU A 227 -8.48 31.65 10.57
C GLU A 227 -9.57 32.39 11.33
N LEU A 228 -9.39 33.70 11.55
CA LEU A 228 -10.40 34.56 12.17
C LEU A 228 -11.73 34.53 11.41
N LEU A 229 -11.67 34.61 10.08
CA LEU A 229 -12.87 34.63 9.24
C LEU A 229 -13.50 33.24 9.01
N SER A 230 -12.74 32.16 9.17
CA SER A 230 -13.30 30.80 9.04
C SER A 230 -14.11 30.41 10.27
N ASP A 231 -13.73 30.92 11.45
CA ASP A 231 -14.46 30.70 12.69
C ASP A 231 -15.77 31.53 12.72
N PRO A 232 -16.95 30.92 12.93
CA PRO A 232 -18.20 31.66 13.11
C PRO A 232 -18.11 32.73 14.21
N ARG A 233 -17.54 32.40 15.37
CA ARG A 233 -17.44 33.33 16.49
C ARG A 233 -16.42 34.43 16.24
N GLY A 234 -15.29 34.08 15.64
CA GLY A 234 -14.25 35.04 15.25
C GLY A 234 -14.79 36.11 14.29
N ARG A 235 -15.63 35.71 13.32
CA ARG A 235 -16.33 36.66 12.43
C ARG A 235 -17.27 37.59 13.16
N ASP A 236 -18.06 37.08 14.10
CA ASP A 236 -19.06 37.87 14.80
C ASP A 236 -18.40 38.90 15.72
N ASP A 237 -17.36 38.51 16.45
CA ASP A 237 -16.57 39.41 17.30
C ASP A 237 -15.84 40.47 16.44
N PHE A 238 -15.28 40.08 15.28
CA PHE A 238 -14.64 41.03 14.36
C PHE A 238 -15.64 42.03 13.75
N ARG A 239 -16.87 41.60 13.40
CA ARG A 239 -17.93 42.51 12.94
C ARG A 239 -18.32 43.50 14.03
N LEU A 240 -18.42 43.04 15.28
CA LEU A 240 -18.73 43.92 16.41
C LEU A 240 -17.64 44.97 16.60
N PHE A 241 -16.37 44.56 16.52
CA PHE A 241 -15.23 45.48 16.55
C PHE A 241 -15.32 46.54 15.44
N LEU A 242 -15.54 46.14 14.18
CA LEU A 242 -15.65 47.07 13.06
C LEU A 242 -16.82 48.06 13.24
N ARG A 243 -17.98 47.57 13.70
CA ARG A 243 -19.12 48.44 14.00
C ARG A 243 -18.76 49.45 15.08
N LYS A 244 -18.02 49.07 16.11
CA LYS A 244 -17.62 49.98 17.19
C LYS A 244 -16.64 51.07 16.72
N GLU A 245 -15.63 50.70 15.93
CA GLU A 245 -14.57 51.62 15.53
C GLU A 245 -14.96 52.52 14.35
N PHE A 246 -15.88 52.10 13.48
CA PHE A 246 -16.21 52.80 12.22
C PHE A 246 -17.68 53.28 12.11
N SER A 247 -18.50 53.16 13.17
CA SER A 247 -19.87 53.72 13.16
C SER A 247 -19.94 55.22 13.49
N GLY A 248 -18.80 55.90 13.56
CA GLY A 248 -18.70 57.33 13.86
C GLY A 248 -18.62 58.29 12.67
N GLU A 249 -18.70 57.83 11.42
CA GLU A 249 -18.43 58.68 10.23
C GLU A 249 -19.66 59.04 9.34
N ASP A 250 -20.89 58.81 9.78
CA ASP A 250 -22.10 59.24 9.02
C ASP A 250 -23.08 60.08 9.86
N GLN A 251 -22.59 61.05 10.62
CA GLN A 251 -23.40 62.15 11.16
C GLN A 251 -22.60 63.46 11.17
N ASP A 252 -22.56 64.14 10.01
CA ASP A 252 -22.55 65.60 9.87
C ASP A 252 -23.01 65.99 8.45
#